data_AF-A0A3M1UKW9-F1
#
_entry.id   AF-A0A3M1UKW9-F1
#
_cell.length_a   1.000
_cell.length_b   1.000
_cell.length_c   1.000
_cell.angle_alpha   90.00
_cell.angle_beta   90.00
_cell.angle_gamma   90.00
#
_symmetry.space_group_name_H-M   'P 1'
#
loop_
_entity.id
_entity.type
_entity.pdbx_description
1 polymer ?
#
loop_
_entity_poly.entity_id
_entity_poly.type
_entity_poly.pdbx_seq_one_letter_code
_entity_poly.pdbx_strand_id
1 'polypeptide(L)'
;MHNNVQLASISVPVHHNPEKLHLKARGVLGLMHQHIYAMRAHSYRLKVEERRLGDKVHEGEMLISVKQAPLYVRLEILSPNKGAMVEYNAARDKRNALVTPRKWLPAFNFRRDIHGSLLRPGHYAITETSLNHIDGIIRQSEAQLRSRGIYEKSLRYWGQIQVEGRLCHKIELIDPDYHLYDYQVQKGED
;
A
#
# COMPACT_ATOMS: atom_id res chain seq x y z
N MET A 1 20.92 12.58 -42.67
CA MET A 1 20.63 13.53 -41.57
C MET A 1 19.92 12.76 -40.47
N HIS A 2 20.36 13.02 -39.22
CA HIS A 2 19.76 12.64 -37.93
C HIS A 2 19.94 11.20 -37.47
N ASN A 3 20.32 10.91 -36.22
CA ASN A 3 21.21 11.54 -35.24
C ASN A 3 21.34 10.43 -34.18
N ASN A 4 22.51 9.81 -34.06
CA ASN A 4 22.81 8.90 -32.95
C ASN A 4 22.96 9.74 -31.69
N VAL A 5 22.04 9.59 -30.74
CA VAL A 5 22.21 10.10 -29.38
C VAL A 5 22.69 8.95 -28.51
N GLN A 6 24.01 8.85 -28.33
CA GLN A 6 24.59 8.14 -27.20
C GLN A 6 24.34 8.96 -25.94
N LEU A 7 23.50 8.45 -25.04
CA LEU A 7 23.41 8.97 -23.67
C LEU A 7 24.61 8.43 -22.90
N ALA A 8 25.65 9.26 -22.76
CA ALA A 8 26.72 9.04 -21.80
C ALA A 8 26.14 9.17 -20.38
N SER A 9 26.06 8.06 -19.64
CA SER A 9 25.77 8.11 -18.20
C SER A 9 27.06 8.47 -17.46
N ILE A 10 27.18 9.72 -17.02
CA ILE A 10 28.20 10.13 -16.07
C ILE A 10 27.75 9.62 -14.69
N SER A 11 28.30 8.48 -14.27
CA SER A 11 28.21 8.02 -12.88
C SER A 11 29.23 8.80 -12.05
N VAL A 12 28.82 9.95 -11.53
CA VAL A 12 29.59 10.63 -10.47
C VAL A 12 29.46 9.78 -9.20
N PRO A 13 30.55 9.28 -8.60
CA PRO A 13 30.48 8.63 -7.29
C PRO A 13 30.14 9.71 -6.27
N VAL A 14 28.87 9.80 -5.91
CA VAL A 14 28.47 10.64 -4.78
C VAL A 14 28.91 9.86 -3.54
N HIS A 15 30.00 10.31 -2.90
CA HIS A 15 30.42 9.89 -1.57
C HIS A 15 29.30 10.24 -0.57
N HIS A 16 28.28 9.39 -0.50
CA HIS A 16 27.23 9.49 0.49
C HIS A 16 27.77 8.94 1.80
N ASN A 17 27.94 9.80 2.80
CA ASN A 17 28.16 9.35 4.16
C ASN A 17 26.91 8.56 4.61
N PRO A 18 26.99 7.24 4.84
CA PRO A 18 25.85 6.41 5.21
C PRO A 18 25.19 6.85 6.52
N GLU A 19 25.95 7.46 7.45
CA GLU A 19 25.43 8.02 8.70
C GLU A 19 24.47 9.20 8.45
N LYS A 20 24.67 9.97 7.37
CA LYS A 20 23.76 11.07 7.04
C LYS A 20 22.50 10.59 6.31
N LEU A 21 22.57 9.43 5.65
CA LEU A 21 21.46 8.90 4.87
C LEU A 21 20.34 8.32 5.74
N HIS A 22 20.67 7.60 6.81
CA HIS A 22 19.65 7.06 7.71
C HIS A 22 18.89 8.18 8.43
N LEU A 23 19.58 9.26 8.85
CA LEU A 23 18.95 10.45 9.43
C LEU A 23 17.96 11.10 8.46
N LYS A 24 18.31 11.19 7.17
CA LYS A 24 17.42 11.71 6.14
C LYS A 24 16.19 10.83 5.95
N ALA A 25 16.36 9.51 5.86
CA ALA A 25 15.22 8.58 5.78
C ALA A 25 14.29 8.71 6.99
N ARG A 26 14.85 8.79 8.20
CA ARG A 26 14.07 9.01 9.43
C ARG A 26 13.26 10.31 9.38
N GLY A 27 13.87 11.41 8.94
CA GLY A 27 13.19 12.69 8.80
C GLY A 27 12.02 12.61 7.82
N VAL A 28 12.23 11.97 6.67
CA VAL A 28 11.18 11.80 5.66
C VAL A 28 10.05 10.88 6.15
N LEU A 29 10.36 9.75 6.81
CA LEU A 29 9.35 8.88 7.42
C LEU A 29 8.55 9.63 8.49
N GLY A 30 9.22 10.37 9.37
CA GLY A 30 8.57 11.21 10.38
C GLY A 30 7.56 12.20 9.77
N LEU A 31 7.94 12.89 8.69
CA LEU A 31 7.05 13.78 7.96
C LEU A 31 5.88 13.02 7.31
N MET A 32 6.15 11.88 6.68
CA MET A 32 5.11 11.03 6.09
C MET A 32 4.05 10.65 7.14
N HIS A 33 4.49 10.15 8.29
CA HIS A 33 3.63 9.79 9.41
C HIS A 33 2.75 10.96 9.89
N GLN A 34 3.35 12.15 10.03
CA GLN A 34 2.62 13.37 10.43
C GLN A 34 1.58 13.77 9.38
N HIS A 35 1.95 13.73 8.10
CA HIS A 35 1.03 14.07 7.01
C HIS A 35 -0.13 13.07 6.90
N ILE A 36 0.14 11.76 7.03
CA ILE A 36 -0.93 10.75 7.05
C ILE A 36 -1.90 10.99 8.21
N TYR A 37 -1.37 11.24 9.41
CA TYR A 37 -2.19 11.51 10.58
C TYR A 37 -3.06 12.77 10.42
N ALA A 38 -2.51 13.84 9.82
CA ALA A 38 -3.23 15.10 9.61
C ALA A 38 -4.27 15.05 8.46
N MET A 39 -4.19 14.06 7.57
CA MET A 39 -5.05 13.98 6.39
C MET A 39 -6.50 13.62 6.77
N ARG A 40 -7.41 14.58 6.60
CA ARG A 40 -8.85 14.36 6.82
C ARG A 40 -9.51 13.52 5.73
N ALA A 41 -9.00 13.62 4.50
CA ALA A 41 -9.45 12.87 3.34
C ALA A 41 -8.31 12.72 2.32
N HIS A 42 -8.35 11.65 1.54
CA HIS A 42 -7.39 11.37 0.48
C HIS A 42 -7.99 10.45 -0.58
N SER A 43 -7.44 10.49 -1.79
CA SER A 43 -7.75 9.55 -2.86
C SER A 43 -6.48 9.05 -3.51
N TYR A 44 -6.47 7.80 -3.92
CA TYR A 44 -5.33 7.18 -4.58
C TYR A 44 -5.75 6.03 -5.48
N ARG A 45 -4.85 5.67 -6.40
CA ARG A 45 -4.97 4.49 -7.24
C ARG A 45 -4.16 3.37 -6.59
N LEU A 46 -4.82 2.26 -6.29
CA LEU A 46 -4.18 1.06 -5.76
C LEU A 46 -4.06 0.02 -6.86
N LYS A 47 -2.84 -0.46 -7.07
CA LYS A 47 -2.53 -1.65 -7.87
C LYS A 47 -2.13 -2.74 -6.89
N VAL A 48 -2.78 -3.89 -6.98
CA VAL A 48 -2.55 -5.06 -6.13
C VAL A 48 -2.08 -6.19 -7.02
N GLU A 49 -1.04 -6.88 -6.57
CA GLU A 49 -0.56 -8.13 -7.14
C GLU A 49 -0.43 -9.12 -5.99
N GLU A 50 -1.26 -10.17 -5.97
CA GLU A 50 -1.27 -11.20 -4.95
C GLU A 50 -0.90 -12.55 -5.57
N ARG A 51 0.15 -13.20 -5.05
CA ARG A 51 0.47 -14.59 -5.40
C ARG A 51 -0.39 -15.53 -4.55
N ARG A 52 -1.18 -16.38 -5.19
CA ARG A 52 -1.92 -17.46 -4.52
C ARG A 52 -1.23 -18.80 -4.75
N LEU A 53 -1.46 -19.75 -3.84
CA LEU A 53 -1.04 -21.16 -4.01
C LEU A 53 -1.46 -21.67 -5.41
N GLY A 54 -0.49 -22.20 -6.17
CA GLY A 54 -0.69 -22.75 -7.51
C GLY A 54 -0.44 -21.77 -8.67
N ASP A 55 0.51 -20.85 -8.52
CA ASP A 55 1.06 -19.97 -9.59
C ASP A 55 0.08 -19.01 -10.27
N LYS A 56 -1.09 -18.78 -9.68
CA LYS A 56 -2.03 -17.76 -10.16
C LYS A 56 -1.76 -16.44 -9.48
N VAL A 57 -1.20 -15.49 -10.24
CA VAL A 57 -1.11 -14.09 -9.83
C VAL A 57 -2.49 -13.45 -9.98
N HIS A 58 -3.03 -12.94 -8.89
CA HIS A 58 -4.23 -12.11 -8.93
C HIS A 58 -3.83 -10.64 -8.99
N GLU A 59 -4.14 -9.99 -10.11
CA GLU A 59 -3.94 -8.57 -10.27
C GLU A 59 -5.26 -7.83 -10.10
N GLY A 60 -5.21 -6.71 -9.40
CA GLY A 60 -6.35 -5.85 -9.16
C GLY A 60 -5.95 -4.39 -9.28
N GLU A 61 -6.88 -3.59 -9.78
CA GLU A 61 -6.68 -2.14 -9.82
C GLU A 61 -7.96 -1.43 -9.38
N MET A 62 -7.82 -0.43 -8.52
CA MET A 62 -8.95 0.31 -7.97
C MET A 62 -8.59 1.76 -7.66
N LEU A 63 -9.59 2.64 -7.76
CA LEU A 63 -9.54 4.01 -7.24
C LEU A 63 -10.21 4.02 -5.87
N ILE A 64 -9.51 4.54 -4.88
CA ILE A 64 -9.96 4.58 -3.49
C ILE A 64 -10.07 6.05 -3.09
N SER A 65 -11.16 6.38 -2.41
CA SER A 65 -11.36 7.69 -1.76
C SER A 65 -11.77 7.45 -0.32
N VAL A 66 -11.09 8.13 0.60
CA VAL A 66 -11.25 7.96 2.04
C VAL A 66 -11.50 9.32 2.69
N LYS A 67 -12.43 9.38 3.63
CA LYS A 67 -12.61 10.46 4.61
C LYS A 67 -12.54 9.82 6.01
N GLN A 68 -11.78 10.40 6.93
CA GLN A 68 -11.49 9.74 8.21
C GLN A 68 -12.58 9.92 9.29
N ALA A 69 -13.28 11.04 9.31
CA ALA A 69 -14.21 11.38 10.39
C ALA A 69 -15.53 12.01 9.87
N PRO A 70 -16.67 11.30 9.92
CA PRO A 70 -16.75 9.84 10.12
C PRO A 70 -16.07 9.09 8.97
N LEU A 71 -15.64 7.85 9.23
CA LEU A 71 -15.01 7.01 8.22
C LEU A 71 -15.97 6.78 7.04
N TYR A 72 -15.58 7.27 5.87
CA TYR A 72 -16.24 6.99 4.60
C TYR A 72 -15.19 6.50 3.62
N VAL A 73 -15.48 5.37 2.98
CA VAL A 73 -14.60 4.76 1.98
C VAL A 73 -15.42 4.51 0.73
N ARG A 74 -14.89 4.92 -0.42
CA ARG A 74 -15.43 4.60 -1.73
C ARG A 74 -14.35 3.95 -2.58
N LEU A 75 -14.68 2.82 -3.16
CA LEU A 75 -13.85 2.09 -4.09
C LEU A 75 -14.54 2.03 -5.44
N GLU A 76 -13.77 2.27 -6.50
CA GLU A 76 -14.16 2.00 -7.87
C GLU A 76 -13.16 1.01 -8.45
N ILE A 77 -13.65 -0.16 -8.86
CA ILE A 77 -12.83 -1.21 -9.44
C ILE A 77 -12.54 -0.84 -10.90
N LEU A 78 -11.25 -0.77 -11.24
CA LEU A 78 -10.78 -0.56 -12.61
C LEU A 78 -10.46 -1.89 -13.30
N SER A 79 -10.01 -2.90 -12.54
CA SER A 79 -9.78 -4.28 -12.99
C SER A 79 -9.90 -5.26 -11.81
N PRO A 80 -10.41 -6.49 -12.00
CA PRO A 80 -10.97 -7.04 -13.25
C PRO A 80 -12.42 -6.62 -13.51
N ASN A 81 -13.19 -6.32 -12.46
CA ASN A 81 -14.62 -6.01 -12.55
C ASN A 81 -14.87 -4.52 -12.77
N LYS A 82 -14.41 -4.00 -13.91
CA LYS A 82 -14.44 -2.57 -14.21
C LYS A 82 -15.82 -1.94 -14.00
N GLY A 83 -15.86 -0.85 -13.23
CA GLY A 83 -17.06 -0.06 -12.97
C GLY A 83 -17.92 -0.55 -11.80
N ALA A 84 -17.53 -1.65 -11.15
CA ALA A 84 -18.07 -2.01 -9.86
C ALA A 84 -17.63 -0.99 -8.80
N MET A 85 -18.54 -0.65 -7.90
CA MET A 85 -18.31 0.29 -6.82
C MET A 85 -18.68 -0.30 -5.47
N VAL A 86 -17.90 0.06 -4.46
CA VAL A 86 -18.19 -0.26 -3.06
C VAL A 86 -18.11 1.01 -2.24
N GLU A 87 -19.14 1.26 -1.43
CA GLU A 87 -19.23 2.44 -0.57
C GLU A 87 -19.53 2.04 0.86
N TYR A 88 -18.69 2.47 1.79
CA TYR A 88 -18.87 2.28 3.21
C TYR A 88 -18.97 3.64 3.91
N ASN A 89 -19.97 3.79 4.78
CA ASN A 89 -20.16 5.01 5.57
C ASN A 89 -20.46 4.64 7.03
N ALA A 90 -19.44 4.76 7.88
CA ALA A 90 -19.52 4.36 9.29
C ALA A 90 -20.54 5.17 10.10
N ALA A 91 -20.94 6.37 9.65
CA ALA A 91 -22.00 7.13 10.30
C ALA A 91 -23.41 6.64 9.95
N ARG A 92 -23.57 5.93 8.82
CA ARG A 92 -24.85 5.42 8.34
C ARG A 92 -25.05 3.94 8.69
N ASP A 93 -24.03 3.13 8.44
CA ASP A 93 -24.05 1.69 8.67
C ASP A 93 -22.63 1.24 9.01
N LYS A 94 -22.43 0.79 10.25
CA LYS A 94 -21.11 0.35 10.76
C LYS A 94 -20.73 -1.05 10.32
N ARG A 95 -21.67 -1.81 9.74
CA ARG A 95 -21.49 -3.23 9.43
C ARG A 95 -21.50 -3.51 7.94
N ASN A 96 -22.26 -2.75 7.15
CA ASN A 96 -22.43 -3.04 5.74
C ASN A 96 -21.87 -1.93 4.84
N ALA A 97 -21.29 -2.37 3.72
CA ALA A 97 -21.04 -1.52 2.57
C ALA A 97 -22.16 -1.69 1.54
N LEU A 98 -22.39 -0.64 0.76
CA LEU A 98 -23.21 -0.66 -0.43
C LEU A 98 -22.35 -1.09 -1.61
N VAL A 99 -22.76 -2.15 -2.30
CA VAL A 99 -22.09 -2.68 -3.49
C VAL A 99 -22.96 -2.42 -4.70
N THR A 100 -22.39 -1.73 -5.68
CA THR A 100 -23.03 -1.42 -6.96
C THR A 100 -22.23 -2.12 -8.07
N PRO A 101 -22.75 -3.18 -8.71
CA PRO A 101 -22.00 -3.94 -9.71
C PRO A 101 -21.59 -3.13 -10.94
N ARG A 102 -22.40 -2.12 -11.32
CA ARG A 102 -22.10 -1.19 -12.41
C ARG A 102 -22.71 0.18 -12.11
N LYS A 103 -21.91 1.24 -12.23
CA LYS A 103 -22.31 2.64 -11.98
C LYS A 103 -23.59 3.10 -12.72
N TRP A 104 -23.91 2.52 -13.88
CA TRP A 104 -25.09 2.89 -14.68
C TRP A 104 -26.35 2.07 -14.37
N LEU A 105 -26.29 1.07 -13.48
CA LEU A 105 -27.42 0.26 -13.04
C LEU A 105 -27.80 0.56 -11.57
N PRO A 106 -28.34 1.75 -11.26
CA PRO A 106 -28.61 2.18 -9.89
C PRO A 106 -29.68 1.34 -9.15
N ALA A 107 -30.45 0.52 -9.86
CA ALA A 107 -31.51 -0.32 -9.29
C ALA A 107 -31.00 -1.60 -8.59
N PHE A 108 -29.72 -1.98 -8.78
CA PHE A 108 -29.16 -3.23 -8.25
C PHE A 108 -28.05 -2.95 -7.24
N ASN A 109 -28.41 -2.34 -6.10
CA ASN A 109 -27.47 -2.14 -5.00
C ASN A 109 -27.65 -3.22 -3.93
N PHE A 110 -26.54 -3.82 -3.51
CA PHE A 110 -26.54 -4.87 -2.49
C PHE A 110 -25.86 -4.35 -1.23
N ARG A 111 -26.46 -4.60 -0.06
CA ARG A 111 -25.76 -4.43 1.21
C ARG A 111 -24.95 -5.69 1.50
N ARG A 112 -23.67 -5.53 1.80
CA ARG A 112 -22.76 -6.63 2.11
C ARG A 112 -22.00 -6.32 3.39
N ASP A 113 -21.91 -7.30 4.27
CA ASP A 113 -21.11 -7.21 5.49
C ASP A 113 -19.65 -6.95 5.11
N ILE A 114 -19.04 -5.91 5.69
CA ILE A 114 -17.66 -5.51 5.41
C ILE A 114 -16.63 -6.55 5.87
N HIS A 115 -17.03 -7.45 6.76
CA HIS A 115 -16.21 -8.57 7.23
C HIS A 115 -16.56 -9.89 6.52
N GLY A 116 -17.59 -9.89 5.67
CA GLY A 116 -18.01 -11.06 4.91
C GLY A 116 -17.02 -11.46 3.83
N SER A 117 -16.92 -12.76 3.56
CA SER A 117 -16.00 -13.35 2.58
C SER A 117 -16.15 -12.79 1.16
N LEU A 118 -17.32 -12.28 0.80
CA LEU A 118 -17.55 -11.69 -0.54
C LEU A 118 -16.82 -10.36 -0.75
N LEU A 119 -16.71 -9.54 0.30
CA LEU A 119 -15.93 -8.30 0.28
C LEU A 119 -14.49 -8.50 0.73
N ARG A 120 -14.17 -9.68 1.24
CA ARG A 120 -12.85 -10.14 1.62
C ARG A 120 -12.47 -11.43 0.89
N PRO A 121 -12.39 -11.45 -0.46
CA PRO A 121 -11.83 -12.60 -1.17
C PRO A 121 -10.32 -12.77 -0.91
N GLY A 122 -9.69 -11.89 -0.11
CA GLY A 122 -8.33 -11.96 0.43
C GLY A 122 -8.29 -11.47 1.89
N HIS A 123 -7.14 -10.95 2.33
CA HIS A 123 -6.89 -10.70 3.77
C HIS A 123 -7.54 -9.42 4.34
N TYR A 124 -7.68 -8.35 3.56
CA TYR A 124 -7.99 -7.03 4.11
C TYR A 124 -9.47 -6.63 4.05
N ALA A 125 -9.97 -5.99 5.11
CA ALA A 125 -11.29 -5.37 5.16
C ALA A 125 -11.30 -4.01 4.45
N ILE A 126 -12.47 -3.55 4.01
CA ILE A 126 -12.63 -2.22 3.37
C ILE A 126 -12.13 -1.06 4.26
N THR A 127 -12.18 -1.23 5.57
CA THR A 127 -11.70 -0.27 6.57
C THR A 127 -10.18 -0.17 6.63
N GLU A 128 -9.47 -1.16 6.09
CA GLU A 128 -8.00 -1.24 6.06
C GLU A 128 -7.42 -0.61 4.79
N THR A 129 -8.27 -0.01 3.95
CA THR A 129 -7.88 0.72 2.73
C THR A 129 -7.58 2.21 3.00
N SER A 130 -7.22 2.56 4.22
CA SER A 130 -6.79 3.93 4.53
C SER A 130 -5.28 4.01 4.61
N LEU A 131 -4.71 5.16 4.26
CA LEU A 131 -3.27 5.40 4.48
C LEU A 131 -2.86 5.22 5.95
N ASN A 132 -3.79 5.35 6.91
CA ASN A 132 -3.54 5.05 8.32
C ASN A 132 -3.21 3.57 8.58
N HIS A 133 -3.79 2.65 7.80
CA HIS A 133 -3.45 1.23 7.93
C HIS A 133 -2.00 0.98 7.48
N ILE A 134 -1.61 1.56 6.34
CA ILE A 134 -0.24 1.51 5.84
C ILE A 134 0.73 2.16 6.83
N ASP A 135 0.37 3.32 7.39
CA ASP A 135 1.11 4.00 8.46
C ASP A 135 1.33 3.10 9.67
N GLY A 136 0.28 2.38 10.09
CA GLY A 136 0.33 1.42 11.19
C GLY A 136 1.31 0.27 10.93
N ILE A 137 1.28 -0.32 9.72
CA ILE A 137 2.21 -1.38 9.32
C ILE A 137 3.66 -0.87 9.41
N ILE A 138 3.93 0.30 8.81
CA ILE A 138 5.29 0.87 8.81
C ILE A 138 5.76 1.11 10.25
N ARG A 139 4.94 1.78 11.08
CA ARG A 139 5.28 2.06 12.49
C ARG A 139 5.53 0.79 13.29
N GLN A 140 4.75 -0.26 13.07
CA GLN A 140 4.93 -1.54 13.73
C GLN A 140 6.27 -2.18 13.32
N SER A 141 6.60 -2.17 12.02
CA SER A 141 7.90 -2.62 11.54
C SER A 141 9.05 -1.80 12.13
N GLU A 142 8.93 -0.47 12.19
CA GLU A 142 9.94 0.37 12.83
C GLU A 142 10.12 0.02 14.31
N ALA A 143 9.03 -0.15 15.05
CA ALA A 143 9.06 -0.50 16.47
C ALA A 143 9.75 -1.86 16.70
N GLN A 144 9.44 -2.87 15.87
CA GLN A 144 10.07 -4.19 15.94
C GLN A 144 11.57 -4.14 15.64
N LEU A 145 12.00 -3.35 14.65
CA LEU A 145 13.41 -3.21 14.33
C LEU A 145 14.17 -2.41 15.41
N ARG A 146 13.50 -1.43 16.04
CA ARG A 146 14.04 -0.69 17.18
C ARG A 146 14.23 -1.56 18.41
N SER A 147 13.26 -2.41 18.75
CA SER A 147 13.35 -3.31 19.91
C SER A 147 14.50 -4.32 19.78
N ARG A 148 14.86 -4.68 18.54
CA ARG A 148 16.02 -5.53 18.21
C ARG A 148 17.34 -4.76 18.10
N GLY A 149 17.32 -3.43 18.22
CA GLY A 149 18.53 -2.60 18.08
C GLY A 149 19.08 -2.52 16.65
N ILE A 150 18.28 -2.87 15.64
CA ILE A 150 18.73 -2.97 14.24
C ILE A 150 18.06 -1.96 13.30
N TYR A 151 17.29 -1.03 13.84
CA TYR A 151 16.53 -0.07 13.04
C TYR A 151 17.40 0.73 12.05
N GLU A 152 18.51 1.30 12.50
CA GLU A 152 19.36 2.15 11.63
C GLU A 152 20.03 1.34 10.51
N LYS A 153 20.45 0.08 10.77
CA LYS A 153 21.01 -0.82 9.75
C LYS A 153 19.97 -1.33 8.74
N SER A 154 18.69 -1.23 9.10
CA SER A 154 17.54 -1.70 8.32
C SER A 154 16.98 -0.61 7.39
N LEU A 155 17.39 0.65 7.57
CA LEU A 155 16.83 1.79 6.87
C LEU A 155 17.75 2.26 5.74
N ARG A 156 17.24 2.28 4.51
CA ARG A 156 17.98 2.73 3.33
C ARG A 156 17.29 3.89 2.64
N TYR A 157 18.01 4.98 2.43
CA TYR A 157 17.56 6.12 1.62
C TYR A 157 18.20 6.05 0.24
N TRP A 158 17.38 6.00 -0.80
CA TRP A 158 17.84 5.88 -2.18
C TRP A 158 17.86 7.21 -2.94
N GLY A 159 17.47 8.31 -2.30
CA GLY A 159 17.33 9.60 -2.97
C GLY A 159 15.90 9.89 -3.40
N GLN A 160 15.79 10.70 -4.45
CA GLN A 160 14.52 11.02 -5.09
C GLN A 160 14.39 10.24 -6.39
N ILE A 161 13.20 9.73 -6.65
CA ILE A 161 12.84 8.99 -7.87
C ILE A 161 11.60 9.60 -8.50
N GLN A 162 11.40 9.41 -9.79
CA GLN A 162 10.16 9.79 -10.47
C GLN A 162 9.15 8.65 -10.40
N VAL A 163 7.97 8.91 -9.85
CA VAL A 163 6.84 7.98 -9.80
C VAL A 163 5.65 8.67 -10.46
N GLU A 164 5.21 8.15 -11.60
CA GLU A 164 4.07 8.71 -12.37
C GLU A 164 4.20 10.23 -12.60
N GLY A 165 5.42 10.69 -12.92
CA GLY A 165 5.72 12.11 -13.18
C GLY A 165 5.86 12.99 -11.93
N ARG A 166 5.83 12.40 -10.74
CA ARG A 166 6.06 13.10 -9.46
C ARG A 166 7.41 12.71 -8.86
N LEU A 167 8.15 13.71 -8.40
CA LEU A 167 9.39 13.49 -7.67
C LEU A 167 9.07 13.04 -6.24
N CYS A 168 9.45 11.81 -5.90
CA CYS A 168 9.15 11.15 -4.64
C CYS A 168 10.43 10.70 -3.93
N HIS A 169 10.41 10.59 -2.60
CA HIS A 169 11.50 9.98 -1.85
C HIS A 169 11.39 8.46 -1.88
N LYS A 170 12.49 7.76 -2.19
CA LYS A 170 12.57 6.30 -2.08
C LYS A 170 13.28 5.90 -0.79
N ILE A 171 12.56 5.17 0.05
CA ILE A 171 13.03 4.62 1.32
C ILE A 171 12.71 3.14 1.33
N GLU A 172 13.65 2.33 1.79
CA GLU A 172 13.44 0.90 2.04
C GLU A 172 13.68 0.62 3.52
N LEU A 173 12.80 -0.19 4.10
CA LEU A 173 12.91 -0.75 5.45
C LEU A 173 13.04 -2.26 5.30
N ILE A 174 14.23 -2.80 5.55
CA ILE A 174 14.58 -4.19 5.29
C ILE A 174 14.97 -4.84 6.60
N ASP A 175 14.30 -5.93 6.97
CA ASP A 175 14.76 -6.78 8.06
C ASP A 175 15.91 -7.67 7.55
N PRO A 176 17.16 -7.46 7.97
CA PRO A 176 18.31 -8.21 7.48
C PRO A 176 18.32 -9.67 7.94
N ASP A 177 17.52 -10.01 8.95
CA ASP A 177 17.44 -11.38 9.48
C ASP A 177 16.19 -12.11 8.94
N TYR A 178 15.43 -11.48 8.02
CA TYR A 178 14.30 -12.12 7.37
C TYR A 178 14.77 -13.13 6.32
N HIS A 179 14.33 -14.37 6.51
CA HIS A 179 14.59 -15.47 5.60
C HIS A 179 13.29 -16.23 5.32
N LEU A 180 13.11 -16.61 4.06
CA LEU A 180 12.11 -17.60 3.67
C LEU A 180 12.76 -18.97 3.74
N TYR A 181 12.09 -19.93 4.37
CA TYR A 181 12.51 -21.31 4.41
C TYR A 181 11.48 -22.14 3.64
N ASP A 182 11.97 -23.01 2.76
CA ASP A 182 11.11 -24.02 2.15
C ASP A 182 10.74 -25.04 3.23
N TYR A 183 9.45 -25.12 3.54
CA TYR A 183 8.91 -26.08 4.49
C TYR A 183 8.00 -27.06 3.76
N GLN A 184 8.34 -28.35 3.84
CA GLN A 184 7.46 -29.41 3.36
C GLN A 184 6.48 -29.78 4.47
N VAL A 185 5.21 -29.44 4.26
CA VAL A 185 4.11 -29.72 5.21
C VAL A 185 4.05 -31.22 5.51
N GLN A 186 4.03 -31.59 6.80
CA GLN A 186 3.95 -32.99 7.21
C GLN A 186 2.51 -33.49 7.22
N LYS A 187 2.35 -34.81 7.27
CA LYS A 187 1.02 -35.43 7.32
C LYS A 187 0.28 -34.99 8.58
N GLY A 188 -0.83 -34.27 8.40
CA GLY A 188 -1.69 -33.81 9.49
C GLY A 188 -1.45 -32.36 9.92
N GLU A 189 -0.55 -31.65 9.25
CA GLU A 189 -0.44 -30.19 9.34
C GLU A 189 -1.24 -29.55 8.20
N ASP A 190 -1.95 -28.45 8.52
CA ASP A 190 -2.66 -27.59 7.56
C ASP A 190 -1.91 -26.27 7.34
#